data_AF-A0A3M6X4Z8-F1
#
_entry.id   AF-A0A3M6X4Z8-F1
#
_cell.length_a   1.000
_cell.length_b   1.000
_cell.length_c   1.000
_cell.angle_alpha   90.00
_cell.angle_beta   90.00
_cell.angle_gamma   90.00
#
_symmetry.space_group_name_H-M   'P 1'
#
loop_
_entity.id
_entity.type
_entity.pdbx_description
1 polymer ?
#
loop_
_entity_poly.entity_id
_entity_poly.type
_entity_poly.pdbx_seq_one_letter_code
_entity_poly.pdbx_strand_id
1 'polypeptide(L)'
;MEGGLGMLKFIAPQIPSLTSTAIWHTLGMTQTSSKWDLRTAMTVQVLRHLMSPDNGREPSPIGKVQATTLKDPSVKGKMWVAKATVKAPGPQEEDLRETVFKAIDDMKDGEVSYVKPELVDTEVEWTGYRPGATKDELLPSITEEEKYKQMLAEPTRKSDTTILYFHGGAYYLCDPSTHRQLCSKLAKGTGGVVCSVRYRLAPQAAFPSQLLDGLMMYLSLLYPPPDSMHEAIPAKKIVLGGDSAGGNLAFALLQLLLQLRRTSSNPKVEFHGKEVDVPLPAGVTANSGWFDISRAMPSVMDNAKYDYLPPPNHDDTLSRFPADEIWPPKPPRGDLFCDLSLLDHPLASPLAAESWEGAPPLWMCTGWEMLHDEDAIVASRAASQGVKVQYEEYEGMPHCFGMLMPTATNGDRCLRSWGDFCRRCVEDHASIKTNGTFVHAKTGKEDEVEVTKATSILLEEARRMMKIAKDRRVKGYEKEGKALPKPSL
;
A
#
# COMPACT_ATOMS: atom_id res chain seq x y z
N MET A 1 2.93 -14.10 -30.98
CA MET A 1 4.19 -13.59 -31.57
C MET A 1 4.45 -12.11 -31.26
N GLU A 2 3.44 -11.29 -30.96
CA GLU A 2 3.63 -9.86 -30.62
C GLU A 2 4.38 -9.59 -29.31
N GLY A 3 4.20 -10.44 -28.28
CA GLY A 3 4.87 -10.25 -26.98
C GLY A 3 6.40 -10.45 -27.02
N GLY A 4 6.90 -11.38 -27.84
CA GLY A 4 8.33 -11.67 -27.94
C GLY A 4 9.12 -10.53 -28.60
N LEU A 5 8.56 -9.93 -29.65
CA LEU A 5 9.20 -8.83 -30.37
C LEU A 5 9.19 -7.52 -29.56
N GLY A 6 8.11 -7.26 -28.81
CA GLY A 6 8.03 -6.13 -27.88
C GLY A 6 9.00 -6.24 -26.72
N MET A 7 9.12 -7.43 -26.13
CA MET A 7 10.08 -7.70 -25.05
C MET A 7 11.53 -7.60 -25.55
N LEU A 8 11.83 -8.07 -26.77
CA LEU A 8 13.15 -7.93 -27.37
C LEU A 8 13.50 -6.45 -27.63
N LYS A 9 12.57 -5.65 -28.17
CA LYS A 9 12.76 -4.20 -28.37
C LYS A 9 12.96 -3.44 -27.06
N PHE A 10 12.35 -3.91 -25.97
CA PHE A 10 12.48 -3.31 -24.64
C PHE A 10 13.81 -3.68 -23.96
N ILE A 11 14.24 -4.93 -24.06
CA ILE A 11 15.46 -5.44 -23.42
C ILE A 11 16.71 -5.05 -24.22
N ALA A 12 16.65 -4.98 -25.55
CA ALA A 12 17.82 -4.75 -26.40
C ALA A 12 18.66 -3.51 -26.01
N PRO A 13 18.06 -2.34 -25.70
CA PRO A 13 18.82 -1.17 -25.23
C PRO A 13 19.48 -1.36 -23.86
N GLN A 14 18.99 -2.29 -23.04
CA GLN A 14 19.47 -2.55 -21.68
C GLN A 14 20.59 -3.60 -21.65
N ILE A 15 20.77 -4.38 -22.73
CA ILE A 15 21.74 -5.48 -22.80
C ILE A 15 23.14 -5.08 -22.31
N PRO A 16 23.73 -3.93 -22.68
CA PRO A 16 25.06 -3.56 -22.19
C PRO A 16 25.12 -3.37 -20.66
N SER A 17 24.12 -2.69 -20.08
CA SER A 17 24.03 -2.46 -18.63
C SER A 17 23.79 -3.76 -17.87
N LEU A 18 22.90 -4.62 -18.39
CA LEU A 18 22.62 -5.94 -17.81
C LEU A 18 23.85 -6.86 -17.88
N THR A 19 24.55 -6.87 -19.01
CA THR A 19 25.79 -7.65 -19.19
C THR A 19 26.88 -7.19 -18.23
N SER A 20 27.09 -5.87 -18.12
CA SER A 20 28.05 -5.28 -17.18
C SER A 20 27.71 -5.66 -15.74
N THR A 21 26.45 -5.49 -15.34
CA THR A 21 25.98 -5.84 -14.00
C THR A 21 26.18 -7.33 -13.71
N ALA A 22 25.89 -8.21 -14.67
CA ALA A 22 26.10 -9.65 -14.51
C ALA A 22 27.58 -10.00 -14.31
N ILE A 23 28.49 -9.41 -15.09
CA ILE A 23 29.94 -9.62 -14.98
C ILE A 23 30.43 -9.16 -13.60
N TRP A 24 30.19 -7.89 -13.25
CA TRP A 24 30.68 -7.33 -11.99
C TRP A 24 30.07 -8.00 -10.76
N HIS A 25 28.79 -8.40 -10.83
CA HIS A 25 28.13 -9.09 -9.73
C HIS A 25 28.71 -10.49 -9.52
N THR A 26 28.96 -11.22 -10.62
CA THR A 26 29.59 -12.55 -10.57
C THR A 26 31.02 -12.48 -10.03
N LEU A 27 31.74 -11.38 -10.30
CA LEU A 27 33.07 -11.13 -9.75
C LEU A 27 33.06 -10.62 -8.30
N GLY A 28 31.89 -10.46 -7.67
CA GLY A 28 31.79 -9.95 -6.29
C GLY A 28 32.11 -8.45 -6.17
N MET A 29 32.06 -7.70 -7.27
CA MET A 29 32.51 -6.31 -7.34
C MET A 29 31.36 -5.29 -7.25
N THR A 30 30.10 -5.73 -7.19
CA THR A 30 28.97 -4.83 -6.89
C THR A 30 28.76 -4.71 -5.39
N GLN A 31 28.28 -3.54 -4.93
CA GLN A 31 27.96 -3.29 -3.51
C GLN A 31 26.97 -4.29 -2.91
N THR A 32 26.17 -4.93 -3.75
CA THR A 32 25.11 -5.87 -3.34
C THR A 32 25.48 -7.35 -3.51
N SER A 33 26.64 -7.67 -4.10
CA SER A 33 27.07 -9.06 -4.38
C SER A 33 27.23 -9.93 -3.14
N SER A 34 27.49 -9.31 -1.98
CA SER A 34 27.52 -10.02 -0.70
C SER A 34 26.14 -10.50 -0.26
N LYS A 35 25.04 -9.87 -0.73
CA LYS A 35 23.67 -10.12 -0.29
C LYS A 35 22.79 -10.77 -1.36
N TRP A 36 22.89 -10.33 -2.60
CA TRP A 36 22.03 -10.81 -3.69
C TRP A 36 22.63 -11.99 -4.43
N ASP A 37 21.73 -12.80 -4.98
CA ASP A 37 22.07 -13.65 -6.11
C ASP A 37 21.99 -12.85 -7.42
N LEU A 38 22.50 -13.45 -8.50
CA LEU A 38 22.49 -12.82 -9.82
C LEU A 38 21.06 -12.52 -10.31
N ARG A 39 20.07 -13.35 -9.94
CA ARG A 39 18.69 -13.17 -10.39
C ARG A 39 18.08 -11.91 -9.76
N THR A 40 18.23 -11.72 -8.46
CA THR A 40 17.80 -10.51 -7.74
C THR A 40 18.51 -9.28 -8.29
N ALA A 41 19.83 -9.33 -8.46
CA ALA A 41 20.59 -8.21 -9.01
C ALA A 41 20.08 -7.81 -10.42
N MET A 42 19.76 -8.78 -11.26
CA MET A 42 19.22 -8.53 -12.59
C MET A 42 17.80 -7.99 -12.56
N THR A 43 16.93 -8.54 -11.72
CA THR A 43 15.57 -8.03 -11.54
C THR A 43 15.57 -6.59 -11.09
N VAL A 44 16.36 -6.24 -10.06
CA VAL A 44 16.46 -4.86 -9.57
C VAL A 44 17.00 -3.92 -10.64
N GLN A 45 18.01 -4.35 -11.41
CA GLN A 45 18.58 -3.51 -12.48
C GLN A 45 17.57 -3.22 -13.60
N VAL A 46 16.76 -4.21 -14.00
CA VAL A 46 15.66 -3.99 -14.97
C VAL A 46 14.63 -3.01 -14.41
N LEU A 47 14.26 -3.14 -13.13
CA LEU A 47 13.30 -2.25 -12.47
C LEU A 47 13.83 -0.81 -12.35
N ARG A 48 15.12 -0.62 -12.03
CA ARG A 48 15.75 0.71 -12.03
C ARG A 48 15.63 1.38 -13.39
N HIS A 49 15.84 0.64 -14.48
CA HIS A 49 15.68 1.20 -15.83
C HIS A 49 14.23 1.58 -16.16
N LEU A 50 13.26 0.87 -15.58
CA LEU A 50 11.83 1.19 -15.72
C LEU A 50 11.43 2.44 -14.92
N MET A 51 12.03 2.63 -13.73
CA MET A 51 11.61 3.65 -12.77
C MET A 51 12.41 4.96 -12.84
N SER A 52 13.67 4.92 -13.29
CA SER A 52 14.55 6.10 -13.32
C SER A 52 14.49 6.87 -14.64
N PRO A 53 14.18 8.18 -14.63
CA PRO A 53 14.31 9.05 -15.80
C PRO A 53 15.77 9.33 -16.20
N ASP A 54 16.74 9.08 -15.31
CA ASP A 54 18.16 9.48 -15.43
C ASP A 54 18.98 8.81 -16.56
N ASN A 55 18.34 8.06 -17.47
CA ASN A 55 18.97 7.56 -18.69
C ASN A 55 18.93 8.59 -19.85
N GLY A 56 18.86 9.89 -19.53
CA GLY A 56 18.73 10.97 -20.52
C GLY A 56 17.36 11.04 -21.21
N ARG A 57 16.32 10.46 -20.59
CA ARG A 57 14.93 10.54 -21.09
C ARG A 57 14.11 11.39 -20.14
N GLU A 58 13.37 12.36 -20.68
CA GLU A 58 12.35 13.05 -19.89
C GLU A 58 11.35 12.04 -19.31
N PRO A 59 10.92 12.21 -18.04
CA PRO A 59 9.92 11.32 -17.46
C PRO A 59 8.63 11.38 -18.28
N SER A 60 7.86 10.29 -18.28
CA SER A 60 6.59 10.27 -19.02
C SER A 60 5.52 11.14 -18.33
N PRO A 61 4.60 11.77 -19.08
CA PRO A 61 3.45 12.45 -18.51
C PRO A 61 2.62 11.51 -17.62
N ILE A 62 2.05 12.03 -16.55
CA ILE A 62 1.37 11.21 -15.52
C ILE A 62 0.19 10.44 -16.10
N GLY A 63 -0.64 11.09 -16.91
CA GLY A 63 -1.78 10.47 -17.59
C GLY A 63 -1.37 9.32 -18.50
N LYS A 64 -0.20 9.41 -19.14
CA LYS A 64 0.36 8.32 -19.94
C LYS A 64 0.79 7.13 -19.07
N VAL A 65 1.42 7.40 -17.92
CA VAL A 65 1.82 6.33 -16.99
C VAL A 65 0.58 5.66 -16.40
N GLN A 66 -0.41 6.45 -15.93
CA GLN A 66 -1.70 5.94 -15.48
C GLN A 66 -2.41 5.09 -16.53
N ALA A 67 -2.55 5.59 -17.75
CA ALA A 67 -3.19 4.85 -18.84
C ALA A 67 -2.46 3.52 -19.16
N THR A 68 -1.18 3.39 -18.80
CA THR A 68 -0.43 2.14 -18.94
C THR A 68 -0.67 1.21 -17.77
N THR A 69 -0.63 1.71 -16.53
CA THR A 69 -0.78 0.90 -15.32
C THR A 69 -2.22 0.51 -14.99
N LEU A 70 -3.20 1.25 -15.54
CA LEU A 70 -4.63 0.98 -15.40
C LEU A 70 -5.18 0.03 -16.47
N LYS A 71 -4.34 -0.47 -17.38
CA LYS A 71 -4.77 -1.47 -18.36
C LYS A 71 -5.17 -2.73 -17.62
N ASP A 72 -6.39 -3.19 -17.89
CA ASP A 72 -6.91 -4.42 -17.34
C ASP A 72 -6.64 -5.61 -18.27
N PRO A 73 -5.65 -6.46 -17.97
CA PRO A 73 -5.42 -7.67 -18.74
C PRO A 73 -6.50 -8.71 -18.49
N SER A 74 -6.66 -9.65 -19.41
CA SER A 74 -7.54 -10.80 -19.18
C SER A 74 -7.13 -11.58 -17.92
N VAL A 75 -8.13 -11.99 -17.14
CA VAL A 75 -7.91 -12.81 -15.95
C VAL A 75 -7.56 -14.22 -16.39
N LYS A 76 -6.39 -14.70 -15.98
CA LYS A 76 -5.92 -16.05 -16.28
C LYS A 76 -5.20 -16.68 -15.11
N GLY A 77 -5.17 -18.00 -15.12
CA GLY A 77 -4.39 -18.80 -14.17
C GLY A 77 -5.19 -19.24 -12.97
N LYS A 78 -4.48 -19.49 -11.88
CA LYS A 78 -5.00 -20.10 -10.65
C LYS A 78 -5.75 -19.12 -9.75
N MET A 79 -6.62 -18.30 -10.33
CA MET A 79 -7.41 -17.34 -9.60
C MET A 79 -8.85 -17.29 -10.12
N TRP A 80 -9.76 -17.07 -9.18
CA TRP A 80 -11.06 -16.47 -9.44
C TRP A 80 -10.92 -14.96 -9.33
N VAL A 81 -11.60 -14.23 -10.20
CA VAL A 81 -11.83 -12.79 -10.07
C VAL A 81 -13.29 -12.52 -10.37
N ALA A 82 -13.99 -11.89 -9.43
CA ALA A 82 -15.34 -11.38 -9.60
C ALA A 82 -15.35 -9.87 -9.34
N LYS A 83 -15.84 -9.09 -10.30
CA LYS A 83 -15.85 -7.62 -10.23
C LYS A 83 -17.20 -7.11 -9.75
N ALA A 84 -17.18 -6.12 -8.87
CA ALA A 84 -18.36 -5.45 -8.36
C ALA A 84 -18.21 -3.93 -8.42
N THR A 85 -19.33 -3.23 -8.38
CA THR A 85 -19.37 -1.81 -8.03
C THR A 85 -20.17 -1.68 -6.74
N VAL A 86 -19.53 -1.11 -5.73
CA VAL A 86 -20.18 -0.77 -4.46
C VAL A 86 -20.73 0.64 -4.58
N LYS A 87 -22.03 0.78 -4.31
CA LYS A 87 -22.72 2.07 -4.40
C LYS A 87 -22.37 2.96 -3.23
N ALA A 88 -22.06 4.23 -3.51
CA ALA A 88 -21.93 5.22 -2.45
C ALA A 88 -23.29 5.50 -1.79
N PRO A 89 -23.31 5.88 -0.50
CA PRO A 89 -24.46 6.54 0.10
C PRO A 89 -24.94 7.74 -0.73
N GLY A 90 -26.20 8.10 -0.55
CA GLY A 90 -26.79 9.21 -1.30
C GLY A 90 -26.08 10.55 -1.01
N PRO A 91 -26.07 11.52 -1.93
CA PRO A 91 -25.33 12.79 -1.79
C PRO A 91 -25.86 13.73 -0.69
N GLN A 92 -26.92 13.33 0.03
CA GLN A 92 -27.43 14.07 1.20
C GLN A 92 -26.85 13.50 2.50
N GLU A 93 -26.22 12.33 2.46
CA GLU A 93 -25.66 11.61 3.61
C GLU A 93 -24.19 12.02 3.80
N GLU A 94 -24.00 13.09 4.55
CA GLU A 94 -22.69 13.73 4.73
C GLU A 94 -21.89 13.17 5.92
N ASP A 95 -22.55 12.42 6.82
CA ASP A 95 -21.97 12.02 8.11
C ASP A 95 -20.65 11.25 7.97
N LEU A 96 -20.57 10.33 7.00
CA LEU A 96 -19.35 9.58 6.72
C LEU A 96 -18.18 10.49 6.30
N ARG A 97 -18.47 11.51 5.48
CA ARG A 97 -17.46 12.47 5.00
C ARG A 97 -17.01 13.40 6.12
N GLU A 98 -17.96 13.98 6.84
CA GLU A 98 -17.69 14.89 7.96
C GLU A 98 -16.94 14.17 9.08
N THR A 99 -17.19 12.88 9.30
CA THR A 99 -16.40 12.04 10.21
C THR A 99 -14.92 11.98 9.82
N VAL A 100 -14.61 11.80 8.54
CA VAL A 100 -13.21 11.82 8.04
C VAL A 100 -12.59 13.21 8.18
N PHE A 101 -13.32 14.26 7.80
CA PHE A 101 -12.80 15.64 7.84
C PHE A 101 -12.54 16.10 9.27
N LYS A 102 -13.48 15.81 10.18
CA LYS A 102 -13.31 16.07 11.60
C LYS A 102 -12.09 15.34 12.16
N ALA A 103 -11.86 14.08 11.79
CA ALA A 103 -10.68 13.36 12.25
C ALA A 103 -9.37 13.98 11.74
N ILE A 104 -9.33 14.50 10.51
CA ILE A 104 -8.19 15.27 10.00
C ILE A 104 -8.00 16.53 10.83
N ASP A 105 -9.06 17.30 11.08
CA ASP A 105 -8.96 18.55 11.84
C ASP A 105 -8.61 18.34 13.32
N ASP A 106 -9.06 17.24 13.93
CA ASP A 106 -8.74 16.88 15.31
C ASP A 106 -7.28 16.40 15.48
N MET A 107 -6.68 15.85 14.42
CA MET A 107 -5.34 15.23 14.47
C MET A 107 -4.22 16.11 13.88
N LYS A 108 -4.53 17.34 13.46
CA LYS A 108 -3.56 18.25 12.85
C LYS A 108 -2.59 18.85 13.87
N ASP A 109 -1.33 19.00 13.45
CA ASP A 109 -0.34 19.85 14.12
C ASP A 109 -0.09 21.10 13.25
N GLY A 110 -0.82 22.17 13.58
CA GLY A 110 -0.84 23.41 12.81
C GLY A 110 -1.97 23.48 11.78
N GLU A 111 -1.94 24.49 10.93
CA GLU A 111 -2.96 24.67 9.88
C GLU A 111 -2.75 23.68 8.73
N VAL A 112 -3.87 23.10 8.26
CA VAL A 112 -3.89 22.18 7.13
C VAL A 112 -4.90 22.64 6.08
N SER A 113 -4.61 22.35 4.81
CA SER A 113 -5.47 22.64 3.67
C SER A 113 -5.74 21.35 2.90
N TYR A 114 -6.99 21.07 2.58
CA TYR A 114 -7.38 19.94 1.74
C TYR A 114 -8.71 20.19 1.05
N VAL A 115 -8.91 19.51 -0.08
CA VAL A 115 -10.22 19.43 -0.74
C VAL A 115 -11.07 18.43 0.02
N LYS A 116 -12.35 18.76 0.27
CA LYS A 116 -13.35 17.85 0.84
C LYS A 116 -14.02 17.03 -0.28
N PRO A 117 -13.57 15.80 -0.60
CA PRO A 117 -14.13 15.02 -1.70
C PRO A 117 -15.55 14.53 -1.41
N GLU A 118 -16.32 14.32 -2.48
CA GLU A 118 -17.58 13.58 -2.45
C GLU A 118 -17.32 12.07 -2.30
N LEU A 119 -18.34 11.33 -1.84
CA LEU A 119 -18.41 9.88 -1.96
C LEU A 119 -18.73 9.51 -3.41
N VAL A 120 -18.15 8.40 -3.89
CA VAL A 120 -18.37 7.91 -5.26
C VAL A 120 -18.57 6.41 -5.28
N ASP A 121 -19.34 5.92 -6.24
CA ASP A 121 -19.39 4.49 -6.54
C ASP A 121 -17.97 3.98 -6.74
N THR A 122 -17.61 2.90 -6.03
CA THR A 122 -16.25 2.38 -6.02
C THR A 122 -16.25 0.95 -6.53
N GLU A 123 -15.39 0.68 -7.51
CA GLU A 123 -15.22 -0.67 -8.04
C GLU A 123 -14.31 -1.51 -7.14
N VAL A 124 -14.61 -2.80 -7.08
CA VAL A 124 -13.82 -3.78 -6.33
C VAL A 124 -13.60 -5.05 -7.15
N GLU A 125 -12.51 -5.74 -6.87
CA GLU A 125 -12.24 -7.09 -7.38
C GLU A 125 -12.12 -8.09 -6.24
N TRP A 126 -13.06 -9.04 -6.19
CA TRP A 126 -12.97 -10.21 -5.33
C TRP A 126 -12.07 -11.25 -5.96
N THR A 127 -10.99 -11.61 -5.27
CA THR A 127 -10.01 -12.59 -5.72
C THR A 127 -10.00 -13.80 -4.79
N GLY A 128 -10.04 -14.98 -5.37
CA GLY A 128 -9.89 -16.27 -4.68
C GLY A 128 -8.91 -17.19 -5.39
N TYR A 129 -8.45 -18.23 -4.70
CA TYR A 129 -7.56 -19.21 -5.31
C TYR A 129 -8.35 -20.26 -6.11
N ARG A 130 -7.94 -20.49 -7.37
CA ARG A 130 -8.58 -21.47 -8.27
C ARG A 130 -7.61 -22.64 -8.50
N PRO A 131 -7.63 -23.69 -7.66
CA PRO A 131 -6.60 -24.74 -7.64
C PRO A 131 -6.55 -25.58 -8.92
N GLY A 132 -7.72 -25.85 -9.50
CA GLY A 132 -7.90 -26.72 -10.67
C GLY A 132 -7.52 -26.09 -12.01
N ALA A 133 -7.35 -24.77 -12.07
CA ALA A 133 -7.02 -24.08 -13.31
C ALA A 133 -5.56 -24.28 -13.73
N THR A 134 -5.30 -24.35 -15.03
CA THR A 134 -3.93 -24.28 -15.56
C THR A 134 -3.39 -22.83 -15.54
N LYS A 135 -2.09 -22.63 -15.75
CA LYS A 135 -1.42 -21.32 -15.63
C LYS A 135 -2.01 -20.24 -16.55
N ASP A 136 -2.45 -20.62 -17.75
CA ASP A 136 -2.93 -19.71 -18.78
C ASP A 136 -4.43 -19.89 -19.08
N GLU A 137 -5.13 -20.68 -18.26
CA GLU A 137 -6.57 -20.87 -18.39
C GLU A 137 -7.32 -19.59 -18.08
N LEU A 138 -8.30 -19.24 -18.92
CA LEU A 138 -9.19 -18.10 -18.70
C LEU A 138 -10.29 -18.46 -17.69
N LEU A 139 -10.92 -17.44 -17.12
CA LEU A 139 -12.15 -17.63 -16.36
C LEU A 139 -13.29 -18.13 -17.27
N PRO A 140 -14.22 -18.94 -16.73
CA PRO A 140 -15.46 -19.26 -17.42
C PRO A 140 -16.25 -17.99 -17.78
N SER A 141 -16.93 -18.02 -18.94
CA SER A 141 -17.78 -16.92 -19.42
C SER A 141 -19.15 -16.95 -18.74
N ILE A 142 -19.17 -16.69 -17.43
CA ILE A 142 -20.36 -16.63 -16.57
C ILE A 142 -20.48 -15.23 -15.91
N THR A 143 -21.61 -14.94 -15.25
CA THR A 143 -21.83 -13.64 -14.58
C THR A 143 -20.85 -13.42 -13.42
N GLU A 144 -20.60 -12.17 -13.05
CA GLU A 144 -19.72 -11.85 -11.91
C GLU A 144 -20.25 -12.45 -10.59
N GLU A 145 -21.56 -12.45 -10.39
CA GLU A 145 -22.21 -13.08 -9.23
C GLU A 145 -21.97 -14.59 -9.20
N GLU A 146 -22.04 -15.26 -10.35
CA GLU A 146 -21.76 -16.70 -10.44
C GLU A 146 -20.27 -17.00 -10.23
N LYS A 147 -19.36 -16.13 -10.73
CA LYS A 147 -17.92 -16.23 -10.40
C LYS A 147 -17.70 -16.10 -8.90
N TYR A 148 -18.36 -15.15 -8.25
CA TYR A 148 -18.27 -14.94 -6.81
C TYR A 148 -18.78 -16.17 -6.04
N LYS A 149 -19.94 -16.71 -6.41
CA LYS A 149 -20.51 -17.94 -5.82
C LYS A 149 -19.57 -19.14 -5.97
N GLN A 150 -19.04 -19.40 -7.18
CA GLN A 150 -18.11 -20.51 -7.41
C GLN A 150 -16.80 -20.33 -6.66
N MET A 151 -16.28 -19.10 -6.59
CA MET A 151 -15.10 -18.77 -5.79
C MET A 151 -15.30 -19.11 -4.31
N LEU A 152 -16.46 -18.79 -3.73
CA LEU A 152 -16.77 -19.13 -2.33
C LEU A 152 -17.02 -20.63 -2.13
N ALA A 153 -17.46 -21.34 -3.16
CA ALA A 153 -17.70 -22.78 -3.14
C ALA A 153 -16.43 -23.63 -3.38
N GLU A 154 -15.28 -23.02 -3.68
CA GLU A 154 -14.02 -23.73 -3.89
C GLU A 154 -13.65 -24.58 -2.67
N PRO A 155 -13.41 -25.90 -2.82
CA PRO A 155 -13.03 -26.76 -1.68
C PRO A 155 -11.72 -26.38 -1.00
N THR A 156 -10.90 -25.56 -1.65
CA THR A 156 -9.66 -25.04 -1.07
C THR A 156 -9.86 -23.80 -0.19
N ARG A 157 -11.04 -23.19 -0.23
CA ARG A 157 -11.45 -22.17 0.74
C ARG A 157 -11.73 -22.87 2.08
N LYS A 158 -10.85 -22.65 3.05
CA LYS A 158 -10.90 -23.26 4.39
C LYS A 158 -11.12 -22.25 5.51
N SER A 159 -11.09 -20.97 5.17
CA SER A 159 -11.19 -19.85 6.09
C SER A 159 -12.27 -18.88 5.65
N ASP A 160 -12.88 -18.22 6.62
CA ASP A 160 -13.75 -17.06 6.36
C ASP A 160 -12.99 -15.73 6.39
N THR A 161 -11.65 -15.77 6.38
CA THR A 161 -10.82 -14.58 6.29
C THR A 161 -11.08 -13.81 5.00
N THR A 162 -11.44 -12.53 5.14
CA THR A 162 -11.53 -11.58 4.04
C THR A 162 -10.46 -10.51 4.23
N ILE A 163 -9.55 -10.38 3.27
CA ILE A 163 -8.60 -9.27 3.24
C ILE A 163 -9.23 -8.11 2.45
N LEU A 164 -9.48 -6.96 3.08
CA LEU A 164 -9.77 -5.72 2.37
C LEU A 164 -8.42 -5.14 1.93
N TYR A 165 -8.16 -5.17 0.63
CA TYR A 165 -6.84 -4.93 0.06
C TYR A 165 -6.76 -3.61 -0.68
N PHE A 166 -5.74 -2.82 -0.35
CA PHE A 166 -5.37 -1.59 -1.03
C PHE A 166 -4.05 -1.82 -1.78
N HIS A 167 -4.06 -1.56 -3.08
CA HIS A 167 -2.89 -1.79 -3.91
C HIS A 167 -1.78 -0.75 -3.71
N GLY A 168 -0.52 -1.10 -3.96
CA GLY A 168 0.57 -0.14 -4.08
C GLY A 168 0.49 0.68 -5.38
N GLY A 169 1.45 1.59 -5.57
CA GLY A 169 1.49 2.46 -6.76
C GLY A 169 1.58 3.96 -6.45
N ALA A 170 2.15 4.34 -5.31
CA ALA A 170 2.37 5.73 -4.93
C ALA A 170 1.12 6.64 -5.00
N TYR A 171 -0.08 6.07 -4.84
CA TYR A 171 -1.38 6.74 -4.98
C TYR A 171 -1.75 7.31 -6.35
N TYR A 172 -0.87 7.22 -7.36
CA TYR A 172 -1.15 7.71 -8.72
C TYR A 172 -0.97 6.64 -9.80
N LEU A 173 -0.60 5.41 -9.45
CA LEU A 173 -0.37 4.30 -10.35
C LEU A 173 -1.18 3.07 -9.93
N CYS A 174 -1.15 2.06 -10.79
CA CYS A 174 -1.66 0.71 -10.54
C CYS A 174 -3.17 0.65 -10.30
N ASP A 175 -3.63 -0.58 -10.09
CA ASP A 175 -5.04 -0.95 -10.08
C ASP A 175 -5.20 -2.31 -9.37
N PRO A 176 -6.40 -2.73 -8.92
CA PRO A 176 -6.61 -4.11 -8.50
C PRO A 176 -6.12 -5.14 -9.52
N SER A 177 -6.28 -4.85 -10.81
CA SER A 177 -5.86 -5.73 -11.90
C SER A 177 -4.35 -6.00 -11.93
N THR A 178 -3.51 -5.05 -11.50
CA THR A 178 -2.05 -5.24 -11.44
C THR A 178 -1.62 -6.10 -10.26
N HIS A 179 -2.47 -6.26 -9.23
CA HIS A 179 -2.17 -6.98 -8.00
C HIS A 179 -2.83 -8.37 -7.89
N ARG A 180 -3.64 -8.78 -8.88
CA ARG A 180 -4.36 -10.07 -8.87
C ARG A 180 -3.50 -11.30 -8.54
N GLN A 181 -2.26 -11.37 -9.03
CA GLN A 181 -1.36 -12.48 -8.73
C GLN A 181 -0.94 -12.52 -7.25
N LEU A 182 -0.69 -11.34 -6.67
CA LEU A 182 -0.42 -11.22 -5.24
C LEU A 182 -1.67 -11.58 -4.42
N CYS A 183 -2.83 -10.99 -4.76
CA CYS A 183 -4.10 -11.26 -4.08
C CYS A 183 -4.49 -12.75 -4.15
N SER A 184 -4.24 -13.42 -5.28
CA SER A 184 -4.45 -14.87 -5.43
C SER A 184 -3.53 -15.70 -4.52
N LYS A 185 -2.27 -15.28 -4.35
CA LYS A 185 -1.35 -15.92 -3.39
C LYS A 185 -1.76 -15.71 -1.94
N LEU A 186 -2.24 -14.51 -1.61
CA LEU A 186 -2.78 -14.22 -0.27
C LEU A 186 -4.05 -15.02 -0.02
N ALA A 187 -5.00 -15.08 -0.96
CA ALA A 187 -6.19 -15.92 -0.86
C ALA A 187 -5.84 -17.41 -0.66
N LYS A 188 -4.81 -17.90 -1.36
CA LYS A 188 -4.28 -19.25 -1.16
C LYS A 188 -3.68 -19.43 0.25
N GLY A 189 -2.89 -18.47 0.71
CA GLY A 189 -2.20 -18.52 2.00
C GLY A 189 -3.16 -18.45 3.19
N THR A 190 -4.23 -17.64 3.07
CA THR A 190 -5.28 -17.55 4.08
C THR A 190 -6.29 -18.68 4.00
N GLY A 191 -6.46 -19.28 2.82
CA GLY A 191 -7.62 -20.14 2.53
C GLY A 191 -8.93 -19.34 2.49
N GLY A 192 -8.86 -18.02 2.35
CA GLY A 192 -9.99 -17.09 2.32
C GLY A 192 -10.09 -16.35 0.98
N VAL A 193 -10.56 -15.11 1.02
CA VAL A 193 -10.72 -14.24 -0.16
C VAL A 193 -10.11 -12.86 0.05
N VAL A 194 -9.85 -12.15 -1.05
CA VAL A 194 -9.33 -10.78 -1.04
C VAL A 194 -10.29 -9.88 -1.80
N CYS A 195 -10.77 -8.81 -1.17
CA CYS A 195 -11.54 -7.74 -1.83
C CYS A 195 -10.61 -6.56 -2.09
N SER A 196 -10.16 -6.40 -3.34
CA SER A 196 -9.23 -5.33 -3.74
C SER A 196 -10.00 -4.09 -4.17
N VAL A 197 -9.69 -2.94 -3.57
CA VAL A 197 -10.39 -1.68 -3.80
C VAL A 197 -9.74 -0.90 -4.95
N ARG A 198 -10.54 -0.46 -5.91
CA ARG A 198 -10.13 0.52 -6.94
C ARG A 198 -10.33 1.94 -6.40
N TYR A 199 -9.56 2.30 -5.39
CA TYR A 199 -9.65 3.63 -4.78
C TYR A 199 -9.20 4.71 -5.78
N ARG A 200 -9.70 5.94 -5.63
CA ARG A 200 -9.40 7.03 -6.57
C ARG A 200 -7.91 7.40 -6.56
N LEU A 201 -7.35 7.72 -7.71
CA LEU A 201 -5.93 8.07 -7.85
C LEU A 201 -5.70 9.59 -7.86
N ALA A 202 -4.56 10.00 -7.30
CA ALA A 202 -4.00 11.33 -7.49
C ALA A 202 -3.41 11.46 -8.91
N PRO A 203 -3.25 12.67 -9.46
CA PRO A 203 -3.60 13.97 -8.88
C PRO A 203 -5.10 14.33 -8.95
N GLN A 204 -5.89 13.60 -9.74
CA GLN A 204 -7.33 13.87 -9.95
C GLN A 204 -8.11 13.86 -8.64
N ALA A 205 -7.79 12.92 -7.74
CA ALA A 205 -8.33 12.83 -6.40
C ALA A 205 -7.18 12.91 -5.37
N ALA A 206 -7.08 14.05 -4.70
CA ALA A 206 -6.13 14.24 -3.60
C ALA A 206 -6.53 13.45 -2.37
N PHE A 207 -5.59 13.17 -1.47
CA PHE A 207 -5.91 12.92 -0.06
C PHE A 207 -6.84 14.04 0.47
N PRO A 208 -7.95 13.72 1.15
CA PRO A 208 -8.29 12.44 1.78
C PRO A 208 -9.21 11.49 0.97
N SER A 209 -9.30 11.63 -0.36
CA SER A 209 -10.24 10.85 -1.19
C SER A 209 -10.07 9.33 -1.03
N GLN A 210 -8.83 8.85 -0.98
CA GLN A 210 -8.50 7.43 -0.83
C GLN A 210 -8.89 6.89 0.54
N LEU A 211 -8.70 7.69 1.60
CA LEU A 211 -9.10 7.34 2.96
C LEU A 211 -10.62 7.23 3.07
N LEU A 212 -11.34 8.16 2.43
CA LEU A 212 -12.81 8.12 2.35
C LEU A 212 -13.30 6.88 1.60
N ASP A 213 -12.69 6.56 0.44
CA ASP A 213 -13.01 5.35 -0.32
C ASP A 213 -12.74 4.09 0.52
N GLY A 214 -11.62 4.06 1.26
CA GLY A 214 -11.26 2.96 2.14
C GLY A 214 -12.23 2.76 3.30
N LEU A 215 -12.66 3.84 3.96
CA LEU A 215 -13.66 3.77 5.03
C LEU A 215 -15.01 3.30 4.50
N MET A 216 -15.47 3.85 3.37
CA MET A 216 -16.71 3.42 2.73
C MET A 216 -16.66 1.93 2.38
N MET A 217 -15.56 1.44 1.79
CA MET A 217 -15.43 0.01 1.48
C MET A 217 -15.39 -0.87 2.72
N TYR A 218 -14.73 -0.43 3.79
CA TYR A 218 -14.76 -1.16 5.06
C TYR A 218 -16.19 -1.27 5.61
N LEU A 219 -16.96 -0.18 5.61
CA LEU A 219 -18.36 -0.20 6.03
C LEU A 219 -19.25 -1.02 5.09
N SER A 220 -19.02 -0.98 3.78
CA SER A 220 -19.76 -1.82 2.84
C SER A 220 -19.51 -3.31 3.05
N LEU A 221 -18.33 -3.74 3.52
CA LEU A 221 -18.11 -5.13 3.91
C LEU A 221 -18.92 -5.52 5.15
N LEU A 222 -19.00 -4.63 6.15
CA LEU A 222 -19.74 -4.87 7.39
C LEU A 222 -21.26 -4.80 7.17
N TYR A 223 -21.70 -3.84 6.37
CA TYR A 223 -23.09 -3.42 6.14
C TYR A 223 -23.32 -3.26 4.64
N PRO A 224 -23.37 -4.36 3.87
CA PRO A 224 -23.51 -4.31 2.42
C PRO A 224 -24.75 -3.52 2.00
N PRO A 225 -24.61 -2.58 1.04
CA PRO A 225 -25.75 -1.95 0.40
C PRO A 225 -26.68 -2.99 -0.25
N PRO A 226 -27.96 -2.64 -0.52
CA PRO A 226 -28.83 -3.47 -1.34
C PRO A 226 -28.15 -3.89 -2.65
N ASP A 227 -28.42 -5.12 -3.10
CA ASP A 227 -27.86 -5.71 -4.33
C ASP A 227 -26.34 -5.97 -4.32
N SER A 228 -25.68 -5.88 -3.16
CA SER A 228 -24.29 -6.31 -3.01
C SER A 228 -24.13 -7.81 -3.29
N MET A 229 -23.02 -8.18 -3.94
CA MET A 229 -22.70 -9.59 -4.23
C MET A 229 -22.39 -10.43 -2.98
N HIS A 230 -22.19 -9.80 -1.83
CA HIS A 230 -21.79 -10.47 -0.59
C HIS A 230 -22.74 -10.13 0.56
N GLU A 231 -22.82 -11.05 1.51
CA GLU A 231 -23.49 -10.84 2.80
C GLU A 231 -22.60 -10.05 3.76
N ALA A 232 -23.17 -9.57 4.86
CA ALA A 232 -22.44 -8.86 5.90
C ALA A 232 -21.28 -9.70 6.45
N ILE A 233 -20.07 -9.14 6.43
CA ILE A 233 -18.86 -9.79 6.92
C ILE A 233 -18.54 -9.19 8.30
N PRO A 234 -18.60 -9.97 9.39
CA PRO A 234 -18.22 -9.46 10.71
C PRO A 234 -16.79 -8.91 10.73
N ALA A 235 -16.56 -7.79 11.41
CA ALA A 235 -15.24 -7.16 11.54
C ALA A 235 -14.10 -8.10 11.98
N LYS A 236 -14.40 -9.06 12.86
CA LYS A 236 -13.47 -10.11 13.32
C LYS A 236 -13.04 -11.11 12.23
N LYS A 237 -13.59 -11.01 11.01
CA LYS A 237 -13.23 -11.78 9.82
C LYS A 237 -12.54 -10.93 8.76
N ILE A 238 -12.43 -9.61 8.97
CA ILE A 238 -11.82 -8.67 8.02
C ILE A 238 -10.41 -8.34 8.49
N VAL A 239 -9.44 -8.46 7.60
CA VAL A 239 -8.07 -7.95 7.79
C VAL A 239 -7.82 -6.85 6.78
N LEU A 240 -7.36 -5.68 7.22
CA LEU A 240 -6.92 -4.64 6.29
C LEU A 240 -5.52 -4.99 5.78
N GLY A 241 -5.27 -4.83 4.49
CA GLY A 241 -3.98 -5.16 3.92
C GLY A 241 -3.61 -4.28 2.74
N GLY A 242 -2.32 -4.12 2.51
CA GLY A 242 -1.82 -3.48 1.32
C GLY A 242 -0.30 -3.50 1.24
N ASP A 243 0.22 -3.04 0.12
CA ASP A 243 1.65 -2.88 -0.13
C ASP A 243 1.99 -1.42 -0.44
N SER A 244 3.17 -0.93 -0.05
CA SER A 244 3.60 0.44 -0.40
C SER A 244 2.56 1.50 0.02
N ALA A 245 2.09 2.32 -0.91
CA ALA A 245 0.98 3.26 -0.73
C ALA A 245 -0.33 2.61 -0.23
N GLY A 246 -0.63 1.37 -0.63
CA GLY A 246 -1.77 0.63 -0.12
C GLY A 246 -1.58 0.18 1.33
N GLY A 247 -0.34 -0.14 1.72
CA GLY A 247 0.04 -0.37 3.13
C GLY A 247 -0.16 0.90 3.96
N ASN A 248 0.25 2.07 3.43
CA ASN A 248 -0.07 3.37 4.02
C ASN A 248 -1.59 3.53 4.19
N LEU A 249 -2.39 3.29 3.15
CA LEU A 249 -3.84 3.45 3.22
C LEU A 249 -4.49 2.55 4.28
N ALA A 250 -4.03 1.30 4.41
CA ALA A 250 -4.50 0.38 5.44
C ALA A 250 -4.23 0.91 6.87
N PHE A 251 -3.03 1.46 7.10
CA PHE A 251 -2.62 2.01 8.40
C PHE A 251 -3.22 3.39 8.68
N ALA A 252 -3.43 4.22 7.65
CA ALA A 252 -4.15 5.49 7.74
C ALA A 252 -5.62 5.25 8.11
N LEU A 253 -6.26 4.26 7.47
CA LEU A 253 -7.61 3.82 7.84
C LEU A 253 -7.64 3.31 9.28
N LEU A 254 -6.66 2.51 9.70
CA LEU A 254 -6.56 2.10 11.10
C LEU A 254 -6.46 3.31 12.05
N GLN A 255 -5.62 4.30 11.75
CA GLN A 255 -5.51 5.50 12.57
C GLN A 255 -6.81 6.30 12.64
N LEU A 256 -7.56 6.39 11.54
CA LEU A 256 -8.90 6.96 11.54
C LEU A 256 -9.82 6.18 12.48
N LEU A 257 -9.90 4.86 12.36
CA LEU A 257 -10.75 4.02 13.22
C LEU A 257 -10.38 4.14 14.71
N LEU A 258 -9.08 4.24 15.02
CA LEU A 258 -8.59 4.49 16.37
C LEU A 258 -8.98 5.88 16.86
N GLN A 259 -8.88 6.90 16.01
CA GLN A 259 -9.30 8.26 16.37
C GLN A 259 -10.79 8.31 16.71
N LEU A 260 -11.65 7.64 15.93
CA LEU A 260 -13.07 7.55 16.25
C LEU A 260 -13.34 6.87 17.59
N ARG A 261 -12.53 5.87 17.97
CA ARG A 261 -12.62 5.22 19.29
C ARG A 261 -12.11 6.08 20.44
N ARG A 262 -11.14 6.96 20.18
CA ARG A 262 -10.64 7.90 21.20
C ARG A 262 -11.68 8.98 21.51
N THR A 263 -12.46 9.39 20.51
CA THR A 263 -13.49 10.42 20.65
C THR A 263 -14.86 9.85 21.03
N SER A 264 -15.11 8.55 20.81
CA SER A 264 -16.34 7.86 21.19
C SER A 264 -16.10 6.42 21.63
N SER A 265 -16.71 6.00 22.76
CA SER A 265 -16.61 4.62 23.26
C SER A 265 -17.28 3.57 22.36
N ASN A 266 -18.25 3.98 21.53
CA ASN A 266 -18.86 3.16 20.49
C ASN A 266 -19.09 4.03 19.24
N PRO A 267 -18.07 4.20 18.38
CA PRO A 267 -18.18 5.07 17.22
C PRO A 267 -19.25 4.53 16.28
N LYS A 268 -20.11 5.43 15.83
CA LYS A 268 -21.23 5.16 14.93
C LYS A 268 -21.24 6.21 13.82
N VAL A 269 -21.74 5.83 12.66
CA VAL A 269 -21.97 6.73 11.52
C VAL A 269 -23.27 6.37 10.83
N GLU A 270 -23.89 7.32 10.15
CA GLU A 270 -24.92 7.04 9.15
C GLU A 270 -24.28 6.39 7.92
N PHE A 271 -24.85 5.25 7.49
CA PHE A 271 -24.43 4.52 6.31
C PHE A 271 -25.64 3.92 5.59
N HIS A 272 -25.97 4.43 4.40
CA HIS A 272 -27.17 4.08 3.61
C HIS A 272 -28.48 4.27 4.42
N GLY A 273 -28.63 5.44 5.04
CA GLY A 273 -29.82 5.84 5.81
C GLY A 273 -30.01 5.06 7.13
N LYS A 274 -28.96 4.42 7.64
CA LYS A 274 -28.98 3.69 8.91
C LYS A 274 -27.78 4.06 9.76
N GLU A 275 -27.99 4.24 11.05
CA GLU A 275 -26.90 4.36 12.00
C GLU A 275 -26.24 2.98 12.21
N VAL A 276 -24.94 2.88 11.94
CA VAL A 276 -24.17 1.63 12.05
C VAL A 276 -22.96 1.83 12.95
N ASP A 277 -22.50 0.75 13.60
CA ASP A 277 -21.29 0.79 14.42
C ASP A 277 -20.02 0.73 13.56
N VAL A 278 -18.91 1.29 14.05
CA VAL A 278 -17.62 1.29 13.36
C VAL A 278 -16.58 0.47 14.17
N PRO A 279 -16.66 -0.87 14.16
CA PRO A 279 -15.73 -1.75 14.88
C PRO A 279 -14.33 -1.75 14.24
N LEU A 280 -13.30 -2.13 15.00
CA LEU A 280 -11.96 -2.41 14.46
C LEU A 280 -11.92 -3.77 13.73
N PRO A 281 -11.10 -3.90 12.68
CA PRO A 281 -10.90 -5.15 11.96
C PRO A 281 -10.15 -6.18 12.82
N ALA A 282 -10.08 -7.43 12.37
CA ALA A 282 -9.38 -8.53 13.05
C ALA A 282 -7.85 -8.31 13.13
N GLY A 283 -7.29 -7.56 12.18
CA GLY A 283 -5.87 -7.23 12.08
C GLY A 283 -5.60 -6.27 10.93
N VAL A 284 -4.39 -5.72 10.88
CA VAL A 284 -3.94 -4.81 9.81
C VAL A 284 -2.54 -5.20 9.36
N THR A 285 -2.28 -5.17 8.06
CA THR A 285 -1.04 -5.66 7.47
C THR A 285 -0.49 -4.69 6.42
N ALA A 286 0.83 -4.53 6.38
CA ALA A 286 1.51 -3.77 5.34
C ALA A 286 2.78 -4.49 4.86
N ASN A 287 2.93 -4.60 3.55
CA ASN A 287 4.18 -5.01 2.93
C ASN A 287 4.90 -3.76 2.43
N SER A 288 6.06 -3.43 3.01
CA SER A 288 6.83 -2.25 2.64
C SER A 288 6.00 -0.97 2.75
N GLY A 289 5.41 -0.69 3.91
CA GLY A 289 4.39 0.35 4.06
C GLY A 289 4.95 1.76 3.92
N TRP A 290 4.40 2.56 2.98
CA TRP A 290 4.90 3.92 2.76
C TRP A 290 4.42 4.93 3.82
N PHE A 291 4.95 4.90 5.04
CA PHE A 291 4.36 5.61 6.19
C PHE A 291 4.77 7.08 6.39
N ASP A 292 5.75 7.60 5.65
CA ASP A 292 6.20 8.99 5.63
C ASP A 292 6.17 9.56 4.19
N ILE A 293 5.10 10.30 3.88
CA ILE A 293 4.94 10.98 2.59
C ILE A 293 6.00 12.09 2.39
N SER A 294 6.53 12.66 3.47
CA SER A 294 7.59 13.68 3.40
C SER A 294 8.94 13.13 2.94
N ARG A 295 9.14 11.80 3.05
CA ARG A 295 10.38 11.07 2.72
C ARG A 295 11.59 11.63 3.46
N ALA A 296 11.46 11.77 4.77
CA ALA A 296 12.46 12.39 5.63
C ALA A 296 13.44 11.40 6.27
N MET A 297 13.11 10.10 6.31
CA MET A 297 13.92 9.12 7.01
C MET A 297 15.27 8.82 6.32
N PRO A 298 16.36 8.58 7.06
CA PRO A 298 17.69 8.29 6.51
C PRO A 298 17.74 7.13 5.51
N SER A 299 16.96 6.06 5.74
CA SER A 299 16.91 4.89 4.85
C SER A 299 16.63 5.24 3.40
N VAL A 300 15.90 6.33 3.15
CA VAL A 300 15.61 6.84 1.80
C VAL A 300 16.86 7.03 0.96
N MET A 301 17.98 7.42 1.59
CA MET A 301 19.27 7.58 0.91
C MET A 301 20.22 6.41 1.18
N ASP A 302 20.30 5.95 2.44
CA ASP A 302 21.28 4.95 2.85
C ASP A 302 21.04 3.57 2.21
N ASN A 303 19.77 3.25 1.97
CA ASN A 303 19.34 1.98 1.39
C ASN A 303 19.09 2.05 -0.13
N ALA A 304 19.25 3.20 -0.77
CA ALA A 304 19.02 3.36 -2.22
C ALA A 304 19.81 2.35 -3.08
N LYS A 305 20.98 1.90 -2.61
CA LYS A 305 21.81 0.87 -3.27
C LYS A 305 21.13 -0.51 -3.35
N TYR A 306 20.18 -0.82 -2.48
CA TYR A 306 19.41 -2.06 -2.48
C TYR A 306 18.05 -1.89 -3.18
N ASP A 307 17.63 -0.67 -3.48
CA ASP A 307 16.29 -0.40 -3.98
C ASP A 307 16.27 -0.11 -5.49
N TYR A 308 15.11 -0.32 -6.12
CA TYR A 308 14.84 0.12 -7.48
C TYR A 308 14.05 1.44 -7.54
N LEU A 309 13.46 1.87 -6.43
CA LEU A 309 12.83 3.18 -6.35
C LEU A 309 13.88 4.28 -6.59
N PRO A 310 13.54 5.33 -7.34
CA PRO A 310 14.45 6.44 -7.53
C PRO A 310 14.54 7.24 -6.21
N PRO A 311 15.75 7.55 -5.71
CA PRO A 311 15.93 8.48 -4.60
C PRO A 311 15.18 9.78 -4.86
N PRO A 312 14.40 10.30 -3.88
CA PRO A 312 13.73 11.57 -4.07
C PRO A 312 14.77 12.68 -4.22
N ASN A 313 14.48 13.67 -5.06
CA ASN A 313 15.15 14.94 -4.92
C ASN A 313 14.46 15.72 -3.82
N HIS A 314 15.15 15.85 -2.71
CA HIS A 314 14.67 16.46 -1.48
C HIS A 314 14.29 17.96 -1.63
N ASP A 315 14.71 18.61 -2.72
CA ASP A 315 14.45 20.01 -3.04
C ASP A 315 13.34 20.23 -4.08
N ASP A 316 12.77 19.17 -4.67
CA ASP A 316 11.89 19.34 -5.83
C ASP A 316 10.47 19.76 -5.44
N THR A 317 10.22 21.05 -5.55
CA THR A 317 8.89 21.62 -5.83
C THR A 317 8.59 21.66 -7.32
N LEU A 318 9.63 21.48 -8.14
CA LEU A 318 9.54 21.25 -9.57
C LEU A 318 9.10 19.82 -9.80
N SER A 319 7.83 19.66 -10.17
CA SER A 319 7.43 18.39 -10.77
C SER A 319 8.20 18.18 -12.06
N ARG A 320 8.95 17.08 -12.09
CA ARG A 320 9.71 16.65 -13.25
C ARG A 320 8.80 16.14 -14.36
N PHE A 321 7.52 15.86 -14.08
CA PHE A 321 6.59 15.28 -15.04
C PHE A 321 6.18 16.33 -16.08
N PRO A 322 6.25 16.01 -17.39
CA PRO A 322 5.70 16.86 -18.43
C PRO A 322 4.20 17.07 -18.21
N ALA A 323 3.72 18.25 -18.62
CA ALA A 323 2.30 18.57 -18.53
C ALA A 323 1.44 17.69 -19.45
N ASP A 324 0.24 17.36 -19.01
CA ASP A 324 -0.81 16.68 -19.76
C ASP A 324 -2.20 17.06 -19.22
N GLU A 325 -3.23 16.27 -19.55
CA GLU A 325 -4.62 16.55 -19.18
C GLU A 325 -4.87 16.55 -17.66
N ILE A 326 -4.03 15.84 -16.89
CA ILE A 326 -4.21 15.68 -15.43
C ILE A 326 -3.07 16.31 -14.63
N TRP A 327 -1.97 16.69 -15.28
CA TRP A 327 -0.79 17.28 -14.63
C TRP A 327 -0.32 18.59 -15.31
N PRO A 328 0.02 19.67 -14.57
CA PRO A 328 -0.20 19.84 -13.14
C PRO A 328 -1.70 19.90 -12.81
N PRO A 329 -2.11 19.50 -11.59
CA PRO A 329 -3.49 19.67 -11.16
C PRO A 329 -3.87 21.15 -11.17
N LYS A 330 -5.18 21.41 -11.21
CA LYS A 330 -5.76 22.75 -11.07
C LYS A 330 -6.62 22.77 -9.81
N PRO A 331 -6.29 23.59 -8.79
CA PRO A 331 -5.07 24.42 -8.69
C PRO A 331 -3.79 23.56 -8.57
N PRO A 332 -2.62 24.11 -8.90
CA PRO A 332 -1.34 23.42 -8.71
C PRO A 332 -1.14 22.99 -7.26
N ARG A 333 -0.46 21.85 -7.06
CA ARG A 333 -0.13 21.30 -5.74
C ARG A 333 1.36 20.97 -5.66
N GLY A 334 1.94 21.10 -4.47
CA GLY A 334 3.36 20.81 -4.22
C GLY A 334 3.69 19.32 -4.02
N ASP A 335 2.67 18.47 -3.87
CA ASP A 335 2.79 17.01 -3.85
C ASP A 335 1.66 16.39 -4.70
N LEU A 336 1.89 15.19 -5.24
CA LEU A 336 0.90 14.47 -6.03
C LEU A 336 -0.28 13.99 -5.17
N PHE A 337 0.02 13.47 -3.99
CA PHE A 337 -0.92 12.77 -3.14
C PHE A 337 -1.74 13.74 -2.29
N CYS A 338 -1.09 14.61 -1.52
CA CYS A 338 -1.76 15.50 -0.56
C CYS A 338 -1.28 16.96 -0.67
N ASP A 339 -1.91 17.89 0.06
CA ASP A 339 -1.35 19.24 0.20
C ASP A 339 -0.04 19.19 1.01
N LEU A 340 0.88 20.13 0.78
CA LEU A 340 2.14 20.17 1.51
C LEU A 340 1.94 20.33 3.03
N SER A 341 0.85 20.98 3.47
CA SER A 341 0.55 21.10 4.89
C SER A 341 0.29 19.75 5.57
N LEU A 342 -0.05 18.70 4.80
CA LEU A 342 -0.45 17.39 5.30
C LEU A 342 0.67 16.34 5.27
N LEU A 343 1.88 16.70 4.84
CA LEU A 343 2.98 15.73 4.70
C LEU A 343 3.37 15.03 6.02
N ASP A 344 3.14 15.67 7.16
CA ASP A 344 3.37 15.13 8.50
C ASP A 344 2.07 14.88 9.28
N HIS A 345 0.92 14.92 8.59
CA HIS A 345 -0.36 14.61 9.21
C HIS A 345 -0.51 13.09 9.40
N PRO A 346 -0.91 12.58 10.58
CA PRO A 346 -0.92 11.14 10.88
C PRO A 346 -1.87 10.29 10.02
N LEU A 347 -2.89 10.92 9.41
CA LEU A 347 -3.78 10.23 8.44
C LEU A 347 -3.23 10.21 7.00
N ALA A 348 -2.20 11.01 6.68
CA ALA A 348 -1.51 10.95 5.39
C ALA A 348 -0.17 10.19 5.51
N SER A 349 0.54 10.42 6.62
CA SER A 349 1.79 9.77 7.01
C SER A 349 1.61 9.05 8.36
N PRO A 350 1.14 7.79 8.37
CA PRO A 350 0.90 7.02 9.59
C PRO A 350 2.07 6.98 10.58
N LEU A 351 3.30 7.14 10.11
CA LEU A 351 4.48 7.25 10.97
C LEU A 351 4.36 8.37 12.01
N ALA A 352 3.70 9.48 11.66
CA ALA A 352 3.54 10.64 12.55
C ALA A 352 2.54 10.41 13.69
N ALA A 353 1.82 9.28 13.70
CA ALA A 353 0.80 9.02 14.72
C ALA A 353 1.40 8.88 16.13
N GLU A 354 0.83 9.63 17.07
CA GLU A 354 1.30 9.65 18.47
C GLU A 354 1.06 8.32 19.19
N SER A 355 -0.04 7.65 18.84
CA SER A 355 -0.46 6.42 19.51
C SER A 355 -1.07 5.39 18.56
N TRP A 356 -0.78 4.14 18.86
CA TRP A 356 -1.36 2.92 18.30
C TRP A 356 -2.14 2.12 19.37
N GLU A 357 -2.28 2.66 20.58
CA GLU A 357 -3.01 1.98 21.66
C GLU A 357 -4.44 1.61 21.22
N GLY A 358 -4.84 0.39 21.55
CA GLY A 358 -6.13 -0.17 21.14
C GLY A 358 -6.18 -0.72 19.71
N ALA A 359 -5.09 -0.65 18.94
CA ALA A 359 -5.00 -1.29 17.62
C ALA A 359 -5.21 -2.80 17.71
N PRO A 360 -5.81 -3.42 16.67
CA PRO A 360 -5.78 -4.87 16.51
C PRO A 360 -4.34 -5.31 16.20
N PRO A 361 -4.05 -6.62 16.13
CA PRO A 361 -2.73 -7.08 15.77
C PRO A 361 -2.25 -6.55 14.42
N LEU A 362 -0.96 -6.19 14.37
CA LEU A 362 -0.29 -5.62 13.21
C LEU A 362 0.76 -6.58 12.63
N TRP A 363 0.83 -6.66 11.32
CA TRP A 363 1.95 -7.29 10.61
C TRP A 363 2.59 -6.29 9.66
N MET A 364 3.91 -6.20 9.68
CA MET A 364 4.68 -5.39 8.75
C MET A 364 5.91 -6.16 8.32
N CYS A 365 6.24 -6.08 7.03
CA CYS A 365 7.55 -6.48 6.56
C CYS A 365 8.23 -5.38 5.77
N THR A 366 9.56 -5.36 5.81
CA THR A 366 10.37 -4.44 5.03
C THR A 366 11.68 -5.08 4.61
N GLY A 367 12.22 -4.68 3.46
CA GLY A 367 13.60 -5.00 3.09
C GLY A 367 14.60 -4.04 3.71
N TRP A 368 15.84 -4.07 3.22
CA TRP A 368 16.75 -2.91 3.32
C TRP A 368 16.43 -1.94 2.19
N GLU A 369 15.19 -1.52 2.14
CA GLU A 369 14.63 -0.64 1.13
C GLU A 369 14.63 0.81 1.61
N MET A 370 14.27 1.73 0.71
CA MET A 370 14.21 3.16 1.05
C MET A 370 13.19 3.47 2.14
N LEU A 371 12.14 2.65 2.26
CA LEU A 371 11.05 2.78 3.23
C LEU A 371 11.30 1.99 4.54
N HIS A 372 12.52 1.49 4.74
CA HIS A 372 12.84 0.64 5.88
C HIS A 372 12.59 1.29 7.25
N ASP A 373 13.10 2.51 7.47
CA ASP A 373 13.06 3.15 8.78
C ASP A 373 11.62 3.39 9.24
N GLU A 374 10.73 3.72 8.31
CA GLU A 374 9.37 4.09 8.64
C GLU A 374 8.51 2.91 9.12
N ASP A 375 8.65 1.74 8.49
CA ASP A 375 8.06 0.49 8.99
C ASP A 375 8.63 0.14 10.38
N ALA A 376 9.96 0.26 10.58
CA ALA A 376 10.62 -0.06 11.85
C ALA A 376 10.18 0.86 13.00
N ILE A 377 10.00 2.16 12.73
CA ILE A 377 9.51 3.15 13.69
C ILE A 377 8.08 2.83 14.11
N VAL A 378 7.18 2.58 13.16
CA VAL A 378 5.78 2.22 13.45
C VAL A 378 5.71 0.91 14.25
N ALA A 379 6.48 -0.10 13.86
CA ALA A 379 6.56 -1.38 14.56
C ALA A 379 7.01 -1.23 16.02
N SER A 380 8.14 -0.55 16.23
CA SER A 380 8.69 -0.30 17.56
C SER A 380 7.73 0.49 18.43
N ARG A 381 7.14 1.57 17.89
CA ARG A 381 6.19 2.41 18.61
C ARG A 381 4.94 1.62 19.03
N ALA A 382 4.29 0.93 18.10
CA ALA A 382 3.10 0.15 18.41
C ALA A 382 3.39 -0.96 19.44
N ALA A 383 4.49 -1.70 19.29
CA ALA A 383 4.90 -2.73 20.24
C ALA A 383 5.15 -2.15 21.64
N SER A 384 5.79 -0.98 21.73
CA SER A 384 6.05 -0.30 23.02
C SER A 384 4.77 0.12 23.74
N GLN A 385 3.68 0.29 22.99
CA GLN A 385 2.34 0.62 23.48
C GLN A 385 1.48 -0.62 23.75
N GLY A 386 2.08 -1.82 23.74
CA GLY A 386 1.41 -3.08 24.06
C GLY A 386 0.63 -3.71 22.91
N VAL A 387 0.65 -3.11 21.71
CA VAL A 387 0.05 -3.69 20.51
C VAL A 387 0.80 -4.97 20.13
N LYS A 388 0.06 -5.99 19.67
CA LYS A 388 0.68 -7.22 19.15
C LYS A 388 1.20 -6.95 17.75
N VAL A 389 2.52 -6.97 17.58
CA VAL A 389 3.18 -6.63 16.31
C VAL A 389 4.05 -7.79 15.85
N GLN A 390 3.78 -8.31 14.65
CA GLN A 390 4.70 -9.18 13.94
C GLN A 390 5.49 -8.35 12.91
N TYR A 391 6.78 -8.14 13.19
CA TYR A 391 7.67 -7.34 12.33
C TYR A 391 8.71 -8.22 11.65
N GLU A 392 8.92 -8.04 10.36
CA GLU A 392 9.84 -8.88 9.58
C GLU A 392 10.76 -8.03 8.71
N GLU A 393 12.06 -8.10 8.98
CA GLU A 393 13.09 -7.43 8.21
C GLU A 393 13.82 -8.43 7.31
N TYR A 394 13.99 -8.07 6.03
CA TYR A 394 14.63 -8.93 5.04
C TYR A 394 15.91 -8.29 4.52
N GLU A 395 17.04 -8.92 4.86
CA GLU A 395 18.36 -8.42 4.56
C GLU A 395 18.54 -8.12 3.07
N GLY A 396 18.88 -6.86 2.76
CA GLY A 396 19.20 -6.43 1.40
C GLY A 396 18.03 -6.48 0.42
N MET A 397 16.82 -6.89 0.80
CA MET A 397 15.73 -7.01 -0.16
C MET A 397 15.22 -5.62 -0.61
N PRO A 398 14.84 -5.45 -1.90
CA PRO A 398 14.27 -4.21 -2.41
C PRO A 398 12.81 -4.00 -1.96
N HIS A 399 12.28 -2.81 -2.22
CA HIS A 399 10.87 -2.48 -1.99
C HIS A 399 9.91 -3.53 -2.56
N CYS A 400 8.87 -3.93 -1.81
CA CYS A 400 7.87 -4.92 -2.21
C CYS A 400 8.45 -6.23 -2.81
N PHE A 401 9.64 -6.68 -2.38
CA PHE A 401 10.30 -7.87 -2.93
C PHE A 401 9.40 -9.11 -2.94
N GLY A 402 8.49 -9.23 -1.96
CA GLY A 402 7.52 -10.32 -1.84
C GLY A 402 6.64 -10.45 -3.08
N MET A 403 6.23 -9.35 -3.70
CA MET A 403 5.43 -9.36 -4.92
C MET A 403 6.28 -9.46 -6.20
N LEU A 404 7.47 -8.87 -6.20
CA LEU A 404 8.36 -8.80 -7.37
C LEU A 404 9.09 -10.12 -7.64
N MET A 405 9.44 -10.82 -6.57
CA MET A 405 10.19 -12.08 -6.62
C MET A 405 9.45 -13.17 -5.82
N PRO A 406 8.18 -13.46 -6.14
CA PRO A 406 7.30 -14.24 -5.27
C PRO A 406 7.56 -15.75 -5.37
N THR A 407 8.67 -16.15 -6.01
CA THR A 407 9.17 -17.53 -6.15
C THR A 407 10.61 -17.65 -5.65
N ALA A 408 11.26 -16.54 -5.30
CA ALA A 408 12.52 -16.57 -4.57
C ALA A 408 12.24 -16.94 -3.11
N THR A 409 13.21 -17.54 -2.43
CA THR A 409 13.07 -18.04 -1.06
C THR A 409 12.47 -17.00 -0.12
N ASN A 410 13.01 -15.78 -0.11
CA ASN A 410 12.54 -14.71 0.76
C ASN A 410 11.15 -14.22 0.36
N GLY A 411 10.88 -14.08 -0.94
CA GLY A 411 9.57 -13.64 -1.41
C GLY A 411 8.45 -14.64 -1.10
N ASP A 412 8.71 -15.94 -1.28
CA ASP A 412 7.78 -17.00 -0.89
C ASP A 412 7.56 -17.04 0.63
N ARG A 413 8.64 -16.92 1.42
CA ARG A 413 8.56 -16.86 2.89
C ARG A 413 7.72 -15.68 3.36
N CYS A 414 7.96 -14.49 2.81
CA CYS A 414 7.21 -13.27 3.10
C CYS A 414 5.71 -13.46 2.83
N LEU A 415 5.33 -13.95 1.64
CA LEU A 415 3.92 -14.17 1.30
C LEU A 415 3.24 -15.24 2.15
N ARG A 416 3.96 -16.31 2.52
CA ARG A 416 3.45 -17.33 3.44
C ARG A 416 3.19 -16.75 4.82
N SER A 417 4.13 -15.97 5.36
CA SER A 417 3.98 -15.36 6.68
C SER A 417 2.84 -14.34 6.70
N TRP A 418 2.73 -13.52 5.66
CA TRP A 418 1.63 -12.56 5.52
C TRP A 418 0.26 -13.25 5.49
N GLY A 419 0.10 -14.26 4.63
CA GLY A 419 -1.14 -15.03 4.56
C GLY A 419 -1.47 -15.76 5.87
N ASP A 420 -0.45 -16.33 6.53
CA ASP A 420 -0.62 -17.02 7.82
C ASP A 420 -1.05 -16.05 8.93
N PHE A 421 -0.44 -14.87 9.01
CA PHE A 421 -0.84 -13.84 9.97
C PHE A 421 -2.30 -13.41 9.76
N CYS A 422 -2.70 -13.10 8.52
CA CYS A 422 -4.07 -12.73 8.20
C CYS A 422 -5.08 -13.81 8.64
N ARG A 423 -4.76 -15.08 8.37
CA ARG A 423 -5.59 -16.21 8.79
C ARG A 423 -5.68 -16.35 10.30
N ARG A 424 -4.54 -16.28 11.01
CA ARG A 424 -4.51 -16.39 12.48
C ARG A 424 -5.26 -15.24 13.16
N CYS A 425 -5.25 -14.03 12.61
CA CYS A 425 -6.06 -12.92 13.15
C CYS A 425 -7.56 -13.27 13.24
N VAL A 426 -8.06 -14.09 12.32
CA VAL A 426 -9.47 -14.50 12.23
C VAL A 426 -9.75 -15.82 12.95
N GLU A 427 -8.89 -16.83 12.77
CA GLU A 427 -9.12 -18.20 13.24
C GLU A 427 -8.56 -18.48 14.64
N ASP A 428 -7.47 -17.81 15.01
CA ASP A 428 -6.72 -18.09 16.24
C ASP A 428 -6.11 -16.79 16.79
N HIS A 429 -6.97 -15.79 17.01
CA HIS A 429 -6.57 -14.44 17.40
C HIS A 429 -5.71 -14.42 18.67
N ALA A 430 -5.97 -15.33 19.61
CA ALA A 430 -5.22 -15.45 20.86
C ALA A 430 -3.78 -15.94 20.68
N SER A 431 -3.45 -16.59 19.55
CA SER A 431 -2.08 -17.00 19.23
C SER A 431 -1.18 -15.84 18.83
N ILE A 432 -1.73 -14.69 18.44
CA ILE A 432 -0.93 -13.57 17.95
C ILE A 432 -0.15 -12.95 19.10
N LYS A 433 1.17 -12.89 18.94
CA LYS A 433 2.11 -12.31 19.90
C LYS A 433 3.01 -11.32 19.17
N THR A 434 3.58 -10.39 19.94
CA THR A 434 4.65 -9.55 19.41
C THR A 434 5.85 -10.43 19.11
N ASN A 435 6.35 -10.37 17.88
CA ASN A 435 7.51 -11.15 17.42
C ASN A 435 8.23 -10.39 16.31
N GLY A 436 9.54 -10.30 16.38
CA GLY A 436 10.37 -9.72 15.34
C GLY A 436 11.25 -10.78 14.69
N THR A 437 11.45 -10.70 13.38
CA THR A 437 12.29 -11.65 12.64
C THR A 437 13.17 -10.93 11.64
N PHE A 438 14.47 -11.18 11.71
CA PHE A 438 15.44 -10.78 10.70
C PHE A 438 15.76 -11.98 9.81
N VAL A 439 15.56 -11.84 8.49
CA VAL A 439 15.75 -12.90 7.50
C VAL A 439 16.99 -12.61 6.67
N HIS A 440 18.00 -13.48 6.78
CA HIS A 440 19.26 -13.36 6.05
C HIS A 440 19.10 -13.68 4.56
N ALA A 441 19.65 -12.84 3.69
CA ALA A 441 19.31 -12.81 2.27
C ALA A 441 19.60 -14.12 1.54
N LYS A 442 20.81 -14.68 1.78
CA LYS A 442 21.34 -15.85 1.07
C LYS A 442 21.00 -17.17 1.75
N THR A 443 21.00 -17.19 3.08
CA THR A 443 20.83 -18.43 3.84
C THR A 443 19.37 -18.70 4.17
N GLY A 444 18.52 -17.67 4.18
CA GLY A 444 17.16 -17.76 4.72
C GLY A 444 17.14 -18.03 6.23
N LYS A 445 18.30 -17.93 6.92
CA LYS A 445 18.37 -18.05 8.37
C LYS A 445 17.52 -16.94 8.99
N GLU A 446 16.78 -17.29 10.03
CA GLU A 446 15.96 -16.35 10.79
C GLU A 446 16.60 -16.11 12.15
N ASP A 447 16.80 -14.84 12.49
CA ASP A 447 17.22 -14.40 13.82
C ASP A 447 16.07 -13.60 14.46
N GLU A 448 15.92 -13.73 15.78
CA GLU A 448 14.88 -13.01 16.52
C GLU A 448 15.24 -11.52 16.65
N VAL A 449 14.24 -10.66 16.49
CA VAL A 449 14.35 -9.21 16.67
C VAL A 449 13.42 -8.79 17.80
N GLU A 450 13.96 -8.05 18.77
CA GLU A 450 13.14 -7.37 19.76
C GLU A 450 12.42 -6.19 19.10
N VAL A 451 11.12 -6.33 18.80
CA VAL A 451 10.35 -5.34 18.01
C VAL A 451 10.41 -3.93 18.61
N THR A 452 10.39 -3.80 19.93
CA THR A 452 10.53 -2.51 20.66
C THR A 452 11.89 -1.83 20.47
N LYS A 453 12.86 -2.51 19.87
CA LYS A 453 14.19 -2.01 19.51
C LYS A 453 14.50 -2.21 18.03
N ALA A 454 13.48 -2.40 17.18
CA ALA A 454 13.64 -2.55 15.74
C ALA A 454 14.32 -1.33 15.08
N THR A 455 14.29 -0.17 15.74
CA THR A 455 14.99 1.04 15.31
C THR A 455 15.54 1.79 16.52
N SER A 456 16.61 2.57 16.30
CA SER A 456 17.11 3.55 17.26
C SER A 456 16.49 4.94 17.07
N ILE A 457 15.72 5.16 16.00
CA ILE A 457 15.07 6.44 15.72
C ILE A 457 13.80 6.55 16.57
N LEU A 458 13.77 7.53 17.48
CA LEU A 458 12.59 7.81 18.29
C LEU A 458 11.55 8.60 17.49
N LEU A 459 10.27 8.45 17.86
CA LEU A 459 9.15 9.14 17.18
C LEU A 459 9.36 10.67 17.12
N GLU A 460 9.80 11.29 18.21
CA GLU A 460 10.04 12.74 18.24
C GLU A 460 11.11 13.19 17.25
N GLU A 461 12.17 12.38 17.10
CA GLU A 461 13.22 12.66 16.13
C GLU A 461 12.72 12.46 14.70
N ALA A 462 11.91 11.43 14.46
CA ALA A 462 11.28 11.20 13.16
C ALA A 462 10.33 12.35 12.79
N ARG A 463 9.44 12.78 13.69
CA ARG A 463 8.54 13.92 13.47
C ARG A 463 9.32 15.22 13.22
N ARG A 464 10.43 15.43 13.93
CA ARG A 464 11.33 16.58 13.69
C ARG A 464 11.89 16.56 12.27
N MET A 465 12.37 15.40 11.80
CA MET A 465 12.87 15.23 10.42
C MET A 465 11.76 15.47 9.39
N MET A 466 10.56 14.93 9.60
CA MET A 466 9.40 15.17 8.72
C MET A 466 9.04 16.64 8.62
N LYS A 467 9.02 17.36 9.76
CA LYS A 467 8.74 18.80 9.79
C LYS A 467 9.78 19.61 9.02
N ILE A 468 11.06 19.28 9.16
CA ILE A 468 12.15 19.89 8.37
C ILE A 468 11.96 19.64 6.87
N ALA A 469 11.61 18.41 6.48
CA ALA A 469 11.34 18.05 5.10
C ALA A 469 10.12 18.81 4.54
N LYS A 470 9.02 18.90 5.31
CA LYS A 470 7.83 19.69 4.98
C LYS A 470 8.18 21.16 4.77
N ASP A 471 8.84 21.79 5.73
CA ASP A 471 9.21 23.22 5.67
C ASP A 471 10.10 23.53 4.46
N ARG A 472 11.03 22.63 4.12
CA ARG A 472 11.87 22.76 2.93
C ARG A 472 11.05 22.73 1.64
N ARG A 473 10.09 21.80 1.52
CA ARG A 473 9.20 21.69 0.36
C ARG A 473 8.26 22.90 0.24
N VAL A 474 7.71 23.38 1.35
CA VAL A 474 6.88 24.61 1.35
C VAL A 474 7.69 25.80 0.84
N LYS A 475 8.92 26.01 1.35
CA LYS A 475 9.80 27.10 0.90
C LYS A 475 10.16 27.02 -0.58
N GLY A 476 10.40 25.81 -1.12
CA GLY A 476 10.64 25.66 -2.55
C GLY A 476 9.39 25.99 -3.38
N TYR A 477 8.21 25.60 -2.91
CA TYR A 477 6.93 25.84 -3.58
C TYR A 477 6.63 27.34 -3.68
N GLU A 478 6.87 28.07 -2.59
CA GLU A 478 6.71 29.53 -2.53
C GLU A 478 7.71 30.27 -3.44
N LYS A 479 8.96 29.79 -3.55
CA LYS A 479 9.98 30.35 -4.46
C LYS A 479 9.57 30.27 -5.94
N GLU A 480 8.71 29.33 -6.31
CA GLU A 480 8.15 29.22 -7.66
C GLU A 480 6.99 30.18 -7.94
N GLY A 481 6.66 31.07 -6.99
CA GLY A 481 5.53 32.00 -7.11
C GLY A 481 4.17 31.34 -6.92
N LYS A 482 4.14 30.09 -6.41
CA LYS A 482 2.92 29.37 -6.07
C LYS A 482 2.62 29.61 -4.59
N ALA A 483 1.37 29.91 -4.25
CA ALA A 483 0.92 29.94 -2.86
C ALA A 483 0.23 28.61 -2.55
N LEU A 484 0.34 28.13 -1.30
CA LEU A 484 -0.58 27.11 -0.81
C LEU A 484 -2.02 27.64 -0.98
N PRO A 485 -2.99 26.79 -1.36
CA PRO A 485 -4.39 27.22 -1.37
C PRO A 485 -4.70 27.79 0.00
N LYS A 486 -5.08 29.08 0.05
CA LYS A 486 -5.59 29.67 1.30
C LYS A 486 -6.76 28.78 1.74
N PRO A 487 -6.83 28.36 3.01
CA PRO A 487 -7.99 27.64 3.52
C PRO A 487 -9.23 28.40 3.07
N SER A 488 -10.15 27.72 2.38
CA SER A 488 -11.46 28.30 2.11
C SER A 488 -12.09 28.58 3.48
N LEU A 489 -12.32 29.85 3.78
CA LEU A 489 -13.15 30.29 4.91
C LEU A 489 -14.54 29.66 4.82
#